data_AF-A0A317KL16-F1
#
_entry.id   AF-A0A317KL16-F1
#
_cell.length_a   1.000
_cell.length_b   1.000
_cell.length_c   1.000
_cell.angle_alpha   90.00
_cell.angle_beta   90.00
_cell.angle_gamma   90.00
#
_symmetry.space_group_name_H-M   'P 1'
#
loop_
_entity.id
_entity.type
_entity.pdbx_description
1 polymer ?
#
loop_
_entity_poly.entity_id
_entity_poly.type
_entity_poly.pdbx_seq_one_letter_code
_entity_poly.pdbx_strand_id
1 'polypeptide(L)'
;MIPRTAPRSAAEALAAALSAEYAAIWAYGPIGVRLSDTARTAARAAEAAHRARRDALILQLSSGGGQVPADRAGYALPYPVADRASALKLAIEIEERTAGFWRAALPHTTGADRNRALAALTDCALRATRWRRTAGVTPLTVPFPGRPA
;
A
#
# COMPACT_ATOMS: atom_id res chain seq x y z
N MET A 1 12.96 3.03 -3.18
CA MET A 1 11.62 3.66 -3.03
C MET A 1 11.21 4.39 -4.30
N ILE A 2 9.91 4.44 -4.65
CA ILE A 2 9.41 5.12 -5.88
C ILE A 2 9.09 6.60 -5.57
N PRO A 3 9.59 7.58 -6.37
CA PRO A 3 9.26 8.99 -6.22
C PRO A 3 7.79 9.28 -6.57
N ARG A 4 7.19 10.26 -5.88
CA ARG A 4 5.76 10.56 -5.96
C ARG A 4 5.50 11.69 -6.95
N THR A 5 5.33 11.37 -8.23
CA THR A 5 4.89 12.32 -9.26
C THR A 5 3.37 12.46 -9.23
N ALA A 6 2.83 13.68 -9.39
CA ALA A 6 1.39 13.89 -9.45
C ALA A 6 0.82 13.29 -10.75
N PRO A 7 -0.19 12.40 -10.68
CA PRO A 7 -0.82 11.87 -11.88
C PRO A 7 -1.64 12.94 -12.59
N ARG A 8 -1.72 12.88 -13.91
CA ARG A 8 -2.51 13.80 -14.75
C ARG A 8 -3.73 13.12 -15.38
N SER A 9 -3.83 11.79 -15.28
CA SER A 9 -4.96 11.00 -15.78
C SER A 9 -5.30 9.85 -14.83
N ALA A 10 -6.49 9.25 -15.03
CA ALA A 10 -6.91 8.05 -14.31
C ALA A 10 -5.91 6.90 -14.51
N ALA A 11 -5.46 6.69 -15.75
CA ALA A 11 -4.52 5.63 -16.11
C ALA A 11 -3.16 5.83 -15.42
N GLU A 12 -2.62 7.06 -15.43
CA GLU A 12 -1.37 7.38 -14.73
C GLU A 12 -1.51 7.16 -13.20
N ALA A 13 -2.63 7.55 -12.61
CA ALA A 13 -2.87 7.37 -11.18
C ALA A 13 -2.99 5.90 -10.79
N LEU A 14 -3.70 5.10 -11.58
CA LEU A 14 -3.85 3.66 -11.37
C LEU A 14 -2.55 2.90 -11.62
N ALA A 15 -1.74 3.30 -12.59
CA ALA A 15 -0.40 2.74 -12.81
C ALA A 15 0.56 3.08 -11.65
N ALA A 16 0.47 4.28 -11.10
CA ALA A 16 1.22 4.65 -9.90
C ALA A 16 0.77 3.84 -8.68
N ALA A 17 -0.54 3.61 -8.51
CA ALA A 17 -1.07 2.73 -7.48
C ALA A 17 -0.60 1.28 -7.65
N LEU A 18 -0.61 0.74 -8.88
CA LEU A 18 -0.08 -0.59 -9.18
C LEU A 18 1.41 -0.71 -8.81
N SER A 19 2.20 0.31 -9.09
CA SER A 19 3.62 0.35 -8.71
C SER A 19 3.81 0.32 -7.19
N ALA A 20 2.90 0.94 -6.43
CA ALA A 20 2.89 0.87 -4.97
C ALA A 20 2.46 -0.51 -4.45
N GLU A 21 1.50 -1.17 -5.10
CA GLU A 21 1.08 -2.53 -4.78
C GLU A 21 2.23 -3.54 -4.95
N TYR A 22 3.00 -3.44 -6.03
CA TYR A 22 4.20 -4.28 -6.21
C TYR A 22 5.20 -4.09 -5.06
N ALA A 23 5.49 -2.84 -4.70
CA ALA A 23 6.40 -2.52 -3.60
C ALA A 23 5.89 -3.05 -2.26
N ALA A 24 4.57 -2.99 -2.01
CA ALA A 24 3.95 -3.51 -0.79
C ALA A 24 4.08 -5.03 -0.69
N ILE A 25 3.77 -5.76 -1.77
CA ILE A 25 3.92 -7.22 -1.83
C ILE A 25 5.35 -7.62 -1.54
N TRP A 26 6.31 -6.96 -2.20
CA TRP A 26 7.72 -7.25 -1.98
C TRP A 26 8.15 -6.97 -0.54
N ALA A 27 7.71 -5.86 0.06
CA ALA A 27 8.06 -5.48 1.43
C ALA A 27 7.49 -6.43 2.49
N TYR A 28 6.34 -7.05 2.24
CA TYR A 28 5.77 -8.02 3.18
C TYR A 28 6.59 -9.32 3.32
N GLY A 29 7.46 -9.63 2.36
CA GLY A 29 8.45 -10.71 2.46
C GLY A 29 9.40 -10.54 3.67
N PRO A 30 10.28 -9.52 3.68
CA PRO A 30 11.19 -9.27 4.82
C PRO A 30 10.46 -8.92 6.11
N ILE A 31 9.28 -8.27 6.06
CA ILE A 31 8.46 -8.03 7.26
C ILE A 31 8.03 -9.35 7.88
N GLY A 32 7.43 -10.26 7.10
CA GLY A 32 6.87 -11.51 7.61
C GLY A 32 7.90 -12.41 8.29
N VAL A 33 9.14 -12.41 7.82
CA VAL A 33 10.26 -13.17 8.40
C VAL A 33 10.60 -12.72 9.82
N ARG A 34 10.43 -11.43 10.13
CA ARG A 34 10.73 -10.85 11.46
C ARG A 34 9.56 -10.94 12.46
N LEU A 35 8.39 -11.38 12.01
CA LEU A 35 7.19 -11.50 12.85
C LEU A 35 6.95 -12.95 13.27
N SER A 36 6.21 -13.14 14.37
CA SER A 36 5.78 -14.44 14.88
C SER A 36 4.25 -14.50 15.04
N ASP A 37 3.72 -15.72 15.14
CA ASP A 37 2.34 -16.00 15.56
C ASP A 37 1.28 -15.21 14.78
N THR A 38 0.37 -14.56 15.50
CA THR A 38 -0.72 -13.74 14.97
C THR A 38 -0.22 -12.60 14.07
N ALA A 39 0.93 -12.00 14.38
CA ALA A 39 1.51 -10.94 13.56
C ALA A 39 2.04 -11.49 12.22
N ARG A 40 2.61 -12.69 12.21
CA ARG A 40 3.02 -13.35 10.96
C ARG A 40 1.81 -13.72 10.10
N THR A 41 0.74 -14.22 10.70
CA THR A 41 -0.53 -14.49 10.01
C THR A 41 -1.13 -13.22 9.42
N ALA A 42 -1.12 -12.12 10.16
CA ALA A 42 -1.60 -10.82 9.67
C ALA A 42 -0.75 -10.30 8.49
N ALA A 43 0.58 -10.48 8.52
CA ALA A 43 1.45 -10.09 7.40
C ALA A 43 1.16 -10.90 6.12
N ARG A 44 0.95 -12.22 6.24
CA ARG A 44 0.54 -13.06 5.10
C ARG A 44 -0.81 -12.64 4.52
N ALA A 45 -1.77 -12.33 5.38
CA ALA A 45 -3.09 -11.85 4.95
C ALA A 45 -2.99 -10.48 4.25
N ALA A 46 -2.12 -9.58 4.73
CA ALA A 46 -1.87 -8.31 4.08
C ALA A 46 -1.22 -8.49 2.70
N GLU A 47 -0.19 -9.34 2.59
CA GLU A 47 0.44 -9.67 1.31
C GLU A 47 -0.59 -10.24 0.31
N ALA A 48 -1.46 -11.16 0.74
CA ALA A 48 -2.50 -11.74 -0.09
C ALA A 48 -3.51 -10.67 -0.58
N ALA A 49 -3.91 -9.73 0.28
CA ALA A 49 -4.79 -8.63 -0.09
C ALA A 49 -4.16 -7.70 -1.15
N HIS A 50 -2.86 -7.41 -1.01
CA HIS A 50 -2.13 -6.63 -2.01
C HIS A 50 -1.99 -7.38 -3.34
N ARG A 51 -1.70 -8.69 -3.32
CA ARG A 51 -1.66 -9.54 -4.53
C ARG A 51 -3.00 -9.55 -5.26
N ALA A 52 -4.11 -9.77 -4.55
CA ALA A 52 -5.44 -9.74 -5.15
C ALA A 52 -5.74 -8.38 -5.80
N ARG A 53 -5.34 -7.28 -5.15
CA ARG A 53 -5.54 -5.93 -5.69
C ARG A 53 -4.66 -5.64 -6.91
N ARG A 54 -3.40 -6.06 -6.89
CA ARG A 54 -2.48 -5.99 -8.02
C ARG A 54 -3.07 -6.71 -9.24
N ASP A 55 -3.56 -7.94 -9.05
CA ASP A 55 -4.10 -8.75 -10.14
C ASP A 55 -5.35 -8.09 -10.76
N ALA A 56 -6.24 -7.57 -9.92
CA ALA A 56 -7.40 -6.81 -10.38
C ALA A 56 -7.01 -5.52 -11.15
N LEU A 57 -5.98 -4.80 -10.69
CA LEU A 57 -5.47 -3.61 -11.38
C LEU A 57 -4.83 -3.93 -12.73
N ILE A 58 -4.05 -5.01 -12.82
CA ILE A 58 -3.44 -5.45 -14.08
C ILE A 58 -4.52 -5.74 -15.12
N LEU A 59 -5.58 -6.44 -14.72
CA LEU A 59 -6.73 -6.71 -15.59
C LEU A 59 -7.44 -5.42 -16.02
N GLN A 60 -7.66 -4.48 -15.09
CA GLN A 60 -8.30 -3.19 -15.36
C GLN A 60 -7.47 -2.33 -16.34
N LEU A 61 -6.16 -2.24 -16.14
CA LEU A 61 -5.28 -1.43 -16.99
C LEU A 61 -5.15 -2.06 -18.39
N SER A 62 -5.02 -3.39 -18.46
CA SER A 62 -4.94 -4.11 -19.72
C SER A 62 -6.23 -3.97 -20.55
N SER A 63 -7.41 -4.05 -19.91
CA SER A 63 -8.70 -3.90 -20.60
C SER A 63 -9.02 -2.46 -21.01
N GLY A 64 -8.52 -1.48 -20.26
CA GLY A 64 -8.67 -0.05 -20.57
C GLY A 64 -7.66 0.50 -21.59
N GLY A 65 -6.79 -0.35 -22.17
CA GLY A 65 -5.74 0.09 -23.09
C GLY A 65 -4.62 0.91 -22.44
N GLY A 66 -4.55 0.91 -21.10
CA GLY A 66 -3.52 1.58 -20.34
C GLY A 66 -2.23 0.77 -20.28
N GLN A 67 -1.09 1.46 -20.18
CA GLN A 67 0.20 0.78 -20.02
C GLN A 67 0.32 0.19 -18.61
N VAL A 68 0.52 -1.13 -18.53
CA VAL A 68 0.80 -1.82 -17.27
C VAL A 68 2.28 -1.64 -16.94
N PRO A 69 2.65 -0.90 -15.88
CA PRO A 69 4.03 -0.82 -15.44
C PRO A 69 4.57 -2.20 -15.08
N ALA A 70 5.80 -2.50 -15.53
CA ALA A 70 6.51 -3.70 -15.15
C ALA A 70 6.89 -3.68 -13.66
N ASP A 71 6.85 -4.85 -13.03
CA ASP A 71 7.40 -5.04 -11.69
C ASP A 71 8.93 -4.93 -11.71
N ARG A 72 9.53 -4.64 -10.56
CA ARG A 72 10.97 -4.58 -10.36
C ARG A 72 11.45 -5.83 -9.63
N ALA A 73 12.65 -6.29 -9.98
CA ALA A 73 13.29 -7.42 -9.29
C ALA A 73 13.55 -7.17 -7.79
N GLY A 74 13.61 -5.90 -7.37
CA GLY A 74 13.77 -5.52 -5.97
C GLY A 74 13.46 -4.06 -5.69
N TYR A 75 13.15 -3.76 -4.42
CA TYR A 75 12.80 -2.43 -3.95
C TYR A 75 13.74 -2.00 -2.83
N ALA A 76 14.35 -0.81 -2.97
CA ALA A 76 15.16 -0.24 -1.90
C ALA A 76 14.27 0.14 -0.70
N LEU A 77 14.54 -0.49 0.44
CA LEU A 77 13.93 -0.21 1.74
C LEU A 77 14.47 1.10 2.33
N PRO A 78 13.66 1.83 3.11
CA PRO A 78 14.09 3.09 3.73
C PRO A 78 15.17 2.89 4.81
N TYR A 79 15.22 1.70 5.42
CA TYR A 79 16.18 1.31 6.44
C TYR A 79 16.27 -0.23 6.51
N PRO A 80 17.33 -0.78 7.14
CA PRO A 80 17.45 -2.22 7.36
C PRO A 80 16.34 -2.78 8.27
N VAL A 81 15.77 -3.94 7.90
CA VAL A 81 14.72 -4.64 8.67
C VAL A 81 15.33 -5.84 9.39
N ALA A 82 15.96 -5.57 10.54
CA ALA A 82 16.72 -6.56 11.28
C ALA A 82 15.91 -7.28 12.37
N ASP A 83 14.83 -6.67 12.86
CA ASP A 83 14.09 -7.11 14.03
C ASP A 83 12.58 -6.88 13.90
N ARG A 84 11.83 -7.28 14.93
CA ARG A 84 10.37 -7.11 14.99
C ARG A 84 9.94 -5.64 14.95
N ALA A 85 10.68 -4.75 15.62
CA ALA A 85 10.30 -3.34 15.74
C ALA A 85 10.43 -2.61 14.38
N SER A 86 11.56 -2.80 13.71
CA SER A 86 11.82 -2.30 12.34
C SER A 86 10.84 -2.88 11.32
N ALA A 87 10.44 -4.15 11.47
CA ALA A 87 9.44 -4.78 10.62
C ALA A 87 8.03 -4.18 10.80
N LEU A 88 7.59 -3.98 12.05
CA LEU A 88 6.30 -3.33 12.34
C LEU A 88 6.28 -1.88 11.87
N LYS A 89 7.38 -1.14 12.07
CA LYS A 89 7.54 0.22 11.54
C LYS A 89 7.40 0.22 10.01
N LEU A 90 8.06 -0.72 9.32
CA LEU A 90 7.98 -0.80 7.87
C LEU A 90 6.57 -1.15 7.40
N ALA A 91 5.87 -2.06 8.09
CA ALA A 91 4.48 -2.40 7.77
C ALA A 91 3.55 -1.18 7.85
N ILE A 92 3.72 -0.32 8.86
CA ILE A 92 2.97 0.94 8.98
C ILE A 92 3.29 1.86 7.80
N GLU A 93 4.57 2.10 7.52
CA GLU A 93 5.00 3.01 6.45
C GLU A 93 4.53 2.53 5.06
N ILE A 94 4.58 1.24 4.78
CA ILE A 94 4.12 0.67 3.51
C ILE A 94 2.61 0.89 3.34
N GLU A 95 1.81 0.59 4.36
CA GLU A 95 0.36 0.78 4.27
C GLU A 95 -0.03 2.25 4.15
N GLU A 96 0.64 3.15 4.89
CA GLU A 96 0.43 4.60 4.77
C GLU A 96 0.78 5.14 3.37
N ARG A 97 1.91 4.69 2.81
CA ARG A 97 2.35 5.15 1.50
C ARG A 97 1.45 4.61 0.40
N THR A 98 1.07 3.34 0.45
CA THR A 98 0.14 2.74 -0.50
C THR A 98 -1.23 3.43 -0.42
N ALA A 99 -1.74 3.70 0.79
CA ALA A 99 -2.92 4.55 0.99
C ALA A 99 -2.74 5.94 0.32
N GLY A 100 -1.56 6.55 0.42
CA GLY A 100 -1.23 7.81 -0.24
C GLY A 100 -1.38 7.76 -1.78
N PHE A 101 -0.99 6.67 -2.43
CA PHE A 101 -1.18 6.48 -3.87
C PHE A 101 -2.66 6.29 -4.23
N TRP A 102 -3.39 5.49 -3.45
CA TRP A 102 -4.84 5.34 -3.65
C TRP A 102 -5.62 6.62 -3.45
N ARG A 103 -5.25 7.43 -2.45
CA ARG A 103 -5.81 8.77 -2.23
C ARG A 103 -5.54 9.67 -3.44
N ALA A 104 -4.33 9.64 -4.00
CA ALA A 104 -3.98 10.42 -5.18
C ALA A 104 -4.76 10.00 -6.43
N ALA A 105 -5.29 8.78 -6.50
CA ALA A 105 -6.14 8.32 -7.60
C ALA A 105 -7.60 8.79 -7.52
N LEU A 106 -8.10 9.17 -6.33
CA LEU A 106 -9.50 9.56 -6.16
C LEU A 106 -9.94 10.75 -7.04
N PRO A 107 -9.16 11.84 -7.21
CA PRO A 107 -9.55 12.96 -8.05
C PRO A 107 -9.62 12.62 -9.55
N HIS A 108 -8.91 11.57 -9.98
CA HIS A 108 -8.82 11.19 -11.40
C HIS A 108 -9.73 10.02 -11.78
N THR A 109 -10.39 9.39 -10.81
CA THR A 109 -11.27 8.23 -11.03
C THR A 109 -12.74 8.61 -10.83
N THR A 110 -13.66 7.89 -11.47
CA THR A 110 -15.11 8.09 -11.39
C THR A 110 -15.84 6.75 -11.24
N GLY A 111 -17.10 6.76 -10.81
CA GLY A 111 -17.95 5.57 -10.78
C GLY A 111 -17.31 4.38 -10.03
N ALA A 112 -17.31 3.22 -10.67
CA ALA A 112 -16.75 1.99 -10.11
C ALA A 112 -15.25 2.10 -9.77
N ASP A 113 -14.48 2.83 -10.55
CA ASP A 113 -13.03 3.01 -10.35
C ASP A 113 -12.76 3.81 -9.07
N ARG A 114 -13.55 4.86 -8.84
CA ARG A 114 -13.45 5.65 -7.60
C ARG A 114 -13.82 4.81 -6.38
N ASN A 115 -14.85 3.99 -6.48
CA ASN A 115 -15.25 3.08 -5.40
C ASN A 115 -14.13 2.07 -5.08
N ARG A 116 -13.48 1.49 -6.10
CA ARG A 116 -12.34 0.60 -5.92
C ARG A 116 -11.14 1.32 -5.27
N ALA A 117 -10.82 2.53 -5.73
CA ALA A 117 -9.74 3.33 -5.15
C ALA A 117 -10.01 3.69 -3.68
N LEU A 118 -11.26 4.05 -3.34
CA LEU A 118 -11.67 4.35 -1.97
C LEU A 118 -11.61 3.11 -1.06
N ALA A 119 -12.05 1.96 -1.54
CA ALA A 119 -11.94 0.69 -0.81
C ALA A 119 -10.47 0.35 -0.52
N ALA A 120 -9.60 0.46 -1.53
CA ALA A 120 -8.18 0.20 -1.38
C ALA A 120 -7.50 1.16 -0.38
N LEU A 121 -7.83 2.46 -0.46
CA LEU A 121 -7.38 3.46 0.51
C LEU A 121 -7.81 3.08 1.94
N THR A 122 -9.08 2.72 2.13
CA THR A 122 -9.64 2.38 3.44
C THR A 122 -8.99 1.13 4.02
N ASP A 123 -8.82 0.09 3.21
CA ASP A 123 -8.16 -1.15 3.60
C ASP A 123 -6.73 -0.91 4.09
N CYS A 124 -5.95 -0.11 3.34
CA CYS A 124 -4.59 0.24 3.72
C CYS A 124 -4.56 1.05 5.03
N ALA A 125 -5.45 2.04 5.19
CA ALA A 125 -5.55 2.82 6.42
C ALA A 125 -5.91 1.94 7.64
N LEU A 126 -6.82 0.99 7.47
CA LEU A 126 -7.18 0.02 8.51
C LEU A 126 -6.02 -0.91 8.86
N ARG A 127 -5.27 -1.41 7.86
CA ARG A 127 -4.07 -2.22 8.10
C ARG A 127 -2.98 -1.43 8.82
N ALA A 128 -2.70 -0.19 8.41
CA ALA A 128 -1.76 0.70 9.12
C ALA A 128 -2.15 0.87 10.60
N THR A 129 -3.44 1.09 10.87
CA THR A 129 -3.98 1.23 12.23
C THR A 129 -3.78 -0.04 13.06
N ARG A 130 -4.02 -1.22 12.46
CA ARG A 130 -3.77 -2.51 13.12
C ARG A 130 -2.28 -2.71 13.42
N TRP A 131 -1.39 -2.35 12.50
CA TRP A 131 0.06 -2.42 12.73
C TRP A 131 0.53 -1.46 13.82
N ARG A 132 0.02 -0.23 13.87
CA ARG A 132 0.31 0.71 14.98
C ARG A 132 -0.10 0.11 16.33
N ARG A 133 -1.27 -0.53 16.40
CA ARG A 133 -1.72 -1.24 17.61
C ARG A 133 -0.77 -2.36 17.98
N THR A 134 -0.35 -3.19 17.04
CA THR A 134 0.61 -4.29 17.29
C THR A 134 1.99 -3.77 17.71
N ALA A 135 2.38 -2.58 17.25
CA ALA A 135 3.63 -1.93 17.58
C ALA A 135 3.60 -1.11 18.88
N GLY A 136 2.43 -0.93 19.51
CA GLY A 136 2.27 -0.04 20.66
C GLY A 136 2.47 1.44 20.34
N VAL A 137 2.30 1.86 19.07
CA VAL A 137 2.51 3.24 18.62
C VAL A 137 1.24 4.06 18.83
N THR A 138 1.39 5.26 19.39
CA THR A 138 0.31 6.26 19.56
C THR A 138 0.66 7.56 18.81
N PRO A 139 -0.34 8.27 18.23
CA PRO A 139 -1.75 7.88 18.10
C PRO A 139 -1.95 6.72 17.12
N LEU A 140 -3.00 5.92 17.35
CA LEU A 140 -3.31 4.76 16.49
C LEU A 140 -3.76 5.17 15.09
N THR A 141 -4.29 6.38 14.94
CA THR A 141 -4.74 6.96 13.68
C THR A 141 -3.96 8.23 13.40
N VAL A 142 -3.68 8.48 12.12
CA VAL A 142 -3.19 9.77 11.66
C VAL A 142 -4.39 10.68 11.39
N PRO A 143 -4.35 11.96 11.77
CA PRO A 143 -5.38 12.92 11.38
C PRO A 143 -5.53 12.96 9.86
N PHE A 144 -6.75 13.18 9.39
CA PHE A 144 -6.97 13.41 7.97
C PHE A 144 -6.21 14.69 7.57
N PRO A 145 -5.44 14.68 6.46
CA PRO A 145 -4.71 15.86 6.01
C PRO A 145 -5.62 17.09 5.94
N GLY A 146 -5.24 18.18 6.60
CA GLY A 146 -6.04 19.40 6.69
C GLY A 146 -6.88 19.56 7.96
N ARG A 147 -6.81 18.61 8.91
CA ARG A 147 -7.28 18.83 10.29
C ARG A 147 -6.09 18.92 11.25
N PRO A 148 -6.07 19.88 12.20
CA PRO A 148 -5.07 19.89 13.25
C PRO A 148 -5.19 18.63 14.11
N ALA A 149 -4.05 18.19 14.65
CA ALA A 149 -3.95 17.07 15.59
C ALA A 149 -4.63 17.41 16.93
#